data_AF-A0A0G4EJ65-F1
#
_entry.id   AF-A0A0G4EJ65-F1
#
_cell.length_a   1.000
_cell.length_b   1.000
_cell.length_c   1.000
_cell.angle_alpha   90.00
_cell.angle_beta   90.00
_cell.angle_gamma   90.00
#
_symmetry.space_group_name_H-M   'P 1'
#
loop_
_entity.id
_entity.type
_entity.pdbx_description
1 polymer ?
#
loop_
_entity_poly.entity_id
_entity_poly.type
_entity_poly.pdbx_seq_one_letter_code
_entity_poly.pdbx_strand_id
1 'polypeptide(L)'
;MGAGYDLSVGTYSPDGRVFQVEYAAKAVDNSGTAIGLCCKDGVVLGVEKLLASKMLVPGTNKRIYAIDKHIGMAVAGLVADARQLVKLAREQAEEWKQRWGEPISGMCLSERIAAYVHAYTLNWVYRPHGASILIGSLNPEDGSAPCLYCVEPSGSCSKYFGYALGKGKQAAKTEIEKIKPSELTCQEALFHAAKILHQVHDENKDKEYELEVTWICPQSDFIHQQVEYAAKAVDNSGTAIGLCCKDGVVLGVEKLLASKMLVPGTNKRIYAIDKHIGMAVAGLVALAQVEYAAKAVDNSGTAIGLCCKDGVVLGVEKLLASKMLVPGTNKRIYAIDKHIGMAVAGLVADARQLVKLAREQAEEWKQRWGEPISGMCLSERIAAYVHAYTLNWVYRPHGASILIGSLNPEDGSAPCLYCVEPSGSCSKYFGYALGKGKQAAKTEIEKIKPSELTCQEALFHAAKILHQVHDENKDKEYELEVTWICPQSDFIHQQVPPELLQEAEERAKKALEEAEED
;
A
#
# COMPACT_ATOMS: atom_id res chain seq x y z
N MET A 1 32.89 12.98 3.40
CA MET A 1 33.33 13.76 2.23
C MET A 1 32.61 13.21 1.01
N GLY A 2 31.60 13.93 0.52
CA GLY A 2 30.77 13.56 -0.63
C GLY A 2 30.11 14.81 -1.19
N ALA A 3 30.87 15.89 -1.34
CA ALA A 3 30.32 17.17 -1.76
C ALA A 3 30.02 17.14 -3.27
N GLY A 4 28.75 16.92 -3.64
CA GLY A 4 28.20 17.17 -4.98
C GLY A 4 28.14 16.00 -5.95
N TYR A 5 28.93 14.94 -5.74
CA TYR A 5 28.99 13.77 -6.64
C TYR A 5 27.96 12.67 -6.31
N ASP A 6 27.22 12.82 -5.21
CA ASP A 6 26.21 11.85 -4.75
C ASP A 6 24.77 12.27 -5.09
N LEU A 7 24.58 13.40 -5.76
CA LEU A 7 23.26 13.95 -6.08
C LEU A 7 22.60 13.27 -7.29
N SER A 8 23.36 12.55 -8.11
CA SER A 8 22.85 11.95 -9.34
C SER A 8 23.54 10.64 -9.70
N VAL A 9 22.89 9.87 -10.56
CA VAL A 9 23.40 8.60 -11.09
C VAL A 9 24.36 8.80 -12.28
N GLY A 10 24.22 9.91 -13.00
CA GLY A 10 24.99 10.21 -14.21
C GLY A 10 26.38 10.80 -13.96
N THR A 11 26.78 10.98 -12.70
CA THR A 11 28.07 11.57 -12.32
C THR A 11 28.96 10.54 -11.66
N TYR A 12 30.18 10.37 -12.20
CA TYR A 12 31.22 9.59 -11.54
C TYR A 12 31.91 10.41 -10.45
N SER A 13 32.24 9.76 -9.34
CA SER A 13 33.15 10.31 -8.35
C SER A 13 34.59 10.37 -8.89
N PRO A 14 35.48 11.16 -8.27
CA PRO A 14 36.92 11.15 -8.61
C PRO A 14 37.57 9.77 -8.52
N ASP A 15 37.01 8.87 -7.71
CA ASP A 15 37.46 7.47 -7.54
C ASP A 15 36.85 6.51 -8.58
N GLY A 16 36.07 7.02 -9.56
CA GLY A 16 35.43 6.21 -10.60
C GLY A 16 34.18 5.46 -10.15
N ARG A 17 33.51 5.91 -9.08
CA ARG A 17 32.35 5.23 -8.48
C ARG A 17 31.06 6.01 -8.71
N VAL A 18 29.93 5.31 -8.73
CA VAL A 18 28.59 5.92 -8.80
C VAL A 18 27.88 5.75 -7.46
N PHE A 19 27.89 6.80 -6.63
CA PHE A 19 27.42 6.71 -5.25
C PHE A 19 25.93 6.38 -5.12
N GLN A 20 25.08 6.84 -6.04
CA GLN A 20 23.64 6.52 -6.03
C GLN A 20 23.36 5.02 -6.21
N VAL A 21 24.15 4.33 -7.04
CA VAL A 21 24.05 2.87 -7.22
C VAL A 21 24.47 2.16 -5.94
N GLU A 22 25.51 2.64 -5.26
CA GLU A 22 25.93 2.09 -3.97
C GLU A 22 24.92 2.33 -2.85
N TYR A 23 24.20 3.46 -2.87
CA TYR A 23 23.12 3.73 -1.93
C TYR A 23 21.93 2.80 -2.18
N ALA A 24 21.58 2.55 -3.44
CA ALA A 24 20.58 1.54 -3.79
C ALA A 24 21.02 0.13 -3.35
N ALA A 25 22.29 -0.24 -3.53
CA ALA A 25 22.84 -1.49 -3.03
C ALA A 25 22.79 -1.59 -1.50
N LYS A 26 23.05 -0.49 -0.77
CA LYS A 26 22.87 -0.45 0.69
C LYS A 26 21.41 -0.63 1.11
N ALA A 27 20.44 -0.17 0.31
CA ALA A 27 19.02 -0.40 0.58
C ALA A 27 18.65 -1.90 0.43
N VAL A 28 19.27 -2.59 -0.54
CA VAL A 28 19.19 -4.05 -0.65
C VAL A 28 19.84 -4.73 0.56
N ASP A 29 21.00 -4.27 0.99
CA ASP A 29 21.71 -4.84 2.14
C ASP A 29 20.98 -4.63 3.47
N ASN A 30 20.10 -3.65 3.57
CA ASN A 30 19.23 -3.44 4.73
C ASN A 30 17.92 -4.26 4.70
N SER A 31 17.65 -4.96 3.59
CA SER A 31 16.48 -5.84 3.46
C SER A 31 16.72 -7.21 4.09
N GLY A 32 15.63 -7.89 4.47
CA GLY A 32 15.67 -9.32 4.85
C GLY A 32 16.36 -10.20 3.81
N THR A 33 16.95 -11.30 4.28
CA THR A 33 17.87 -12.15 3.53
C THR A 33 17.12 -12.99 2.48
N ALA A 34 17.58 -12.99 1.23
CA ALA A 34 17.06 -13.84 0.17
C ALA A 34 18.17 -14.76 -0.35
N ILE A 35 17.85 -16.03 -0.60
CA ILE A 35 18.77 -17.04 -1.12
C ILE A 35 18.16 -17.73 -2.34
N GLY A 36 19.03 -18.15 -3.26
CA GLY A 36 18.68 -19.04 -4.36
C GLY A 36 19.70 -20.16 -4.47
N LEU A 37 19.24 -21.39 -4.69
CA LEU A 37 20.05 -22.59 -4.86
C LEU A 37 19.66 -23.29 -6.16
N CYS A 38 20.65 -23.54 -7.01
CA CYS A 38 20.50 -24.29 -8.25
C CYS A 38 20.90 -25.75 -8.02
N CYS A 39 19.91 -26.63 -7.97
CA CYS A 39 20.04 -28.07 -7.75
C CYS A 39 20.22 -28.80 -9.08
N LYS A 40 20.48 -30.12 -9.02
CA LYS A 40 20.59 -30.97 -10.23
C LYS A 40 19.25 -31.14 -10.96
N ASP A 41 18.18 -31.18 -10.17
CA ASP A 41 16.79 -31.45 -10.58
C ASP A 41 15.94 -30.18 -10.59
N GLY A 42 16.46 -29.02 -10.15
CA GLY A 42 15.68 -27.79 -10.20
C GLY A 42 16.27 -26.61 -9.46
N VAL A 43 15.43 -25.62 -9.13
CA VAL A 43 15.86 -24.39 -8.46
C VAL A 43 15.00 -24.15 -7.22
N VAL A 44 15.64 -23.81 -6.10
CA VAL A 44 14.98 -23.43 -4.85
C VAL A 44 15.27 -21.96 -4.57
N LEU A 45 14.23 -21.18 -4.29
CA LEU A 45 14.33 -19.79 -3.86
C LEU A 45 13.73 -19.65 -2.46
N GLY A 46 14.45 -19.01 -1.55
CA GLY A 46 14.03 -18.82 -0.17
C GLY A 46 14.24 -17.38 0.28
N VAL A 47 13.29 -16.81 1.00
CA VAL A 47 13.41 -15.45 1.53
C VAL A 47 12.97 -15.40 2.99
N GLU A 48 13.82 -14.80 3.81
CA GLU A 48 13.52 -14.38 5.16
C GLU A 48 12.73 -13.06 5.12
N LYS A 49 11.53 -13.12 5.69
CA LYS A 49 10.64 -11.97 5.83
C LYS A 49 10.59 -11.57 7.30
N LEU A 50 11.26 -10.46 7.62
CA LEU A 50 11.13 -9.81 8.91
C LEU A 50 9.71 -9.23 9.06
N LEU A 51 8.97 -9.61 10.10
CA LEU A 51 7.66 -9.01 10.41
C LEU A 51 7.89 -7.66 11.08
N ALA A 52 7.55 -6.58 10.38
CA ALA A 52 7.69 -5.22 10.90
C ALA A 52 6.80 -4.96 12.12
N SER A 53 5.66 -5.65 12.19
CA SER A 53 4.71 -5.62 13.30
C SER A 53 3.99 -6.96 13.39
N LYS A 54 3.64 -7.39 14.60
CA LYS A 54 2.78 -8.57 14.83
C LYS A 54 1.37 -8.44 14.24
N MET A 55 0.97 -7.23 13.81
CA MET A 55 -0.30 -6.93 13.12
C MET A 55 -0.26 -7.19 11.60
N LEU A 56 0.91 -7.58 11.05
CA LEU A 56 1.10 -7.80 9.63
C LEU A 56 0.65 -9.21 9.26
N VAL A 57 -0.32 -9.31 8.35
CA VAL A 57 -0.87 -10.60 7.92
C VAL A 57 0.26 -11.48 7.33
N PRO A 58 0.51 -12.68 7.88
CA PRO A 58 1.46 -13.64 7.33
C PRO A 58 1.21 -13.88 5.83
N GLY A 59 2.25 -14.04 5.03
CA GLY A 59 2.13 -14.22 3.57
C GLY A 59 1.90 -12.97 2.72
N THR A 60 1.66 -11.77 3.30
CA THR A 60 1.35 -10.55 2.51
C THR A 60 2.57 -9.85 1.89
N ASN A 61 3.71 -9.84 2.57
CA ASN A 61 4.96 -9.32 2.03
C ASN A 61 5.67 -10.40 1.20
N LYS A 62 5.02 -10.84 0.11
CA LYS A 62 5.64 -11.80 -0.79
C LYS A 62 6.90 -11.19 -1.38
N ARG A 63 8.00 -11.91 -1.21
CA ARG A 63 9.28 -11.56 -1.80
C ARG A 63 9.65 -12.52 -2.91
N ILE A 64 8.85 -13.55 -3.14
CA ILE A 64 8.99 -14.44 -4.29
C ILE A 64 7.74 -14.33 -5.18
N TYR A 65 7.96 -14.16 -6.49
CA TYR A 65 6.94 -13.95 -7.49
C TYR A 65 7.08 -14.97 -8.62
N ALA A 66 5.97 -15.59 -9.01
CA ALA A 66 5.89 -16.33 -10.26
C ALA A 66 5.83 -15.33 -11.43
N ILE A 67 6.74 -15.47 -12.39
CA ILE A 67 6.78 -14.64 -13.60
C ILE A 67 6.07 -15.34 -14.75
N ASP A 68 6.46 -16.59 -14.99
CA ASP A 68 5.82 -17.51 -15.92
C ASP A 68 5.79 -18.91 -15.26
N LYS A 69 5.19 -19.91 -15.90
CA LYS A 69 5.08 -21.27 -15.35
C LYS A 69 6.43 -21.83 -14.90
N HIS A 70 7.47 -21.61 -15.69
CA HIS A 70 8.83 -22.14 -15.52
C HIS A 70 9.82 -21.15 -14.87
N ILE A 71 9.36 -19.96 -14.43
CA ILE A 71 10.22 -18.90 -13.89
C ILE A 71 9.68 -18.36 -12.56
N GLY A 72 10.53 -18.44 -11.53
CA GLY A 72 10.34 -17.80 -10.24
C GLY A 72 11.34 -16.67 -10.04
N MET A 73 10.91 -15.59 -9.37
CA MET A 73 11.76 -14.45 -9.06
C MET A 73 11.69 -14.08 -7.58
N ALA A 74 12.80 -14.17 -6.85
CA ALA A 74 12.93 -13.70 -5.47
C ALA A 74 13.54 -12.29 -5.44
N VAL A 75 13.09 -11.45 -4.52
CA VAL A 75 13.47 -10.02 -4.48
C VAL A 75 14.00 -9.63 -3.10
N ALA A 76 15.01 -8.78 -3.09
CA ALA A 76 15.57 -8.16 -1.88
C ALA A 76 15.75 -6.65 -2.10
N GLY A 77 15.36 -5.84 -1.12
CA GLY A 77 15.39 -4.37 -1.18
C GLY A 77 14.01 -3.73 -1.11
N LEU A 78 13.82 -2.61 -1.81
CA LEU A 78 12.56 -1.86 -1.85
C LEU A 78 11.49 -2.65 -2.62
N VAL A 79 10.43 -3.05 -1.91
CA VAL A 79 9.36 -3.88 -2.49
C VAL A 79 8.58 -3.16 -3.60
N ALA A 80 8.44 -1.83 -3.54
CA ALA A 80 7.79 -1.05 -4.60
C ALA A 80 8.57 -1.15 -5.93
N ASP A 81 9.89 -1.00 -5.87
CA ASP A 81 10.77 -1.14 -7.04
C ASP A 81 10.76 -2.57 -7.56
N ALA A 82 10.81 -3.54 -6.63
CA ALA A 82 10.73 -4.94 -6.98
C ALA A 82 9.43 -5.28 -7.73
N ARG A 83 8.27 -4.73 -7.32
CA ARG A 83 6.99 -4.95 -8.02
C ARG A 83 6.99 -4.39 -9.44
N GLN A 84 7.64 -3.25 -9.66
CA GLN A 84 7.80 -2.71 -11.01
C GLN A 84 8.65 -3.64 -11.88
N LEU A 85 9.74 -4.18 -11.33
CA LEU A 85 10.57 -5.17 -12.03
C LEU A 85 9.83 -6.49 -12.28
N VAL A 86 8.99 -6.95 -11.33
CA VAL A 86 8.10 -8.12 -11.51
C VAL A 86 7.11 -7.87 -12.64
N LYS A 87 6.47 -6.69 -12.67
CA LYS A 87 5.51 -6.32 -13.71
C LYS A 87 6.19 -6.31 -15.08
N LEU A 88 7.35 -5.65 -15.18
CA LEU A 88 8.15 -5.63 -16.41
C LEU A 88 8.54 -7.04 -16.84
N ALA A 89 8.99 -7.89 -15.92
CA ALA A 89 9.39 -9.26 -16.22
C ALA A 89 8.23 -10.09 -16.80
N ARG A 90 7.02 -9.91 -16.26
CA ARG A 90 5.79 -10.55 -16.78
C ARG A 90 5.41 -10.04 -18.16
N GLU A 91 5.44 -8.71 -18.36
CA GLU A 91 5.18 -8.09 -19.66
C GLU A 91 6.17 -8.58 -20.71
N GLN A 92 7.46 -8.69 -20.37
CA GLN A 92 8.49 -9.19 -21.27
C GLN A 92 8.32 -10.68 -21.58
N ALA A 93 7.92 -11.50 -20.61
CA ALA A 93 7.63 -12.92 -20.82
C ALA A 93 6.40 -13.11 -21.73
N GLU A 94 5.35 -12.34 -21.50
CA GLU A 94 4.13 -12.38 -22.31
C GLU A 94 4.38 -11.88 -23.74
N GLU A 95 5.08 -10.76 -23.90
CA GLU A 95 5.46 -10.23 -25.22
C GLU A 95 6.31 -11.23 -26.00
N TRP A 96 7.29 -11.88 -25.34
CA TRP A 96 8.12 -12.92 -25.96
C TRP A 96 7.26 -14.06 -26.49
N LYS A 97 6.35 -14.57 -25.66
CA LYS A 97 5.45 -15.66 -26.01
C LYS A 97 4.48 -15.29 -27.12
N GLN A 98 3.96 -14.06 -27.13
CA GLN A 98 3.10 -13.57 -28.22
C GLN A 98 3.85 -13.43 -29.54
N ARG A 99 5.12 -12.99 -29.50
CA ARG A 99 5.93 -12.76 -30.70
C ARG A 99 6.48 -14.05 -31.31
N TRP A 100 6.90 -15.00 -30.48
CA TRP A 100 7.65 -16.18 -30.91
C TRP A 100 6.95 -17.51 -30.64
N GLY A 101 5.84 -17.53 -29.90
CA GLY A 101 5.07 -18.74 -29.60
C GLY A 101 5.69 -19.66 -28.55
N GLU A 102 6.89 -19.36 -28.08
CA GLU A 102 7.67 -20.15 -27.11
C GLU A 102 7.82 -19.42 -25.76
N PRO A 103 7.99 -20.16 -24.65
CA PRO A 103 8.31 -19.55 -23.35
C PRO A 103 9.68 -18.86 -23.38
N ILE A 104 9.81 -17.71 -22.70
CA ILE A 104 11.09 -16.97 -22.65
C ILE A 104 12.15 -17.76 -21.86
N SER A 105 13.40 -17.78 -22.33
CA SER A 105 14.51 -18.36 -21.56
C SER A 105 14.88 -17.47 -20.36
N GLY A 106 15.28 -18.08 -19.24
CA GLY A 106 15.69 -17.32 -18.04
C GLY A 106 16.85 -16.37 -18.30
N MET A 107 17.78 -16.74 -19.20
CA MET A 107 18.88 -15.89 -19.63
C MET A 107 18.36 -14.63 -20.34
N CYS A 108 17.56 -14.79 -21.39
CA CYS A 108 17.04 -13.65 -22.16
C CYS A 108 16.17 -12.73 -21.28
N LEU A 109 15.37 -13.30 -20.38
CA LEU A 109 14.59 -12.50 -19.43
C LEU A 109 15.50 -11.69 -18.49
N SER A 110 16.52 -12.33 -17.92
CA SER A 110 17.44 -11.67 -16.99
C SER A 110 18.23 -10.52 -17.64
N GLU A 111 18.67 -10.69 -18.89
CA GLU A 111 19.37 -9.65 -19.66
C GLU A 111 18.46 -8.47 -19.99
N ARG A 112 17.20 -8.72 -20.37
CA ARG A 112 16.22 -7.65 -20.62
C ARG A 112 15.93 -6.83 -19.38
N ILE A 113 15.76 -7.48 -18.22
CA ILE A 113 15.54 -6.78 -16.96
C ILE A 113 16.80 -6.00 -16.55
N ALA A 114 17.98 -6.59 -16.71
CA ALA A 114 19.24 -5.92 -16.42
C ALA A 114 19.47 -4.68 -17.29
N ALA A 115 19.17 -4.76 -18.59
CA ALA A 115 19.24 -3.62 -19.50
C ALA A 115 18.27 -2.49 -19.08
N TYR A 116 17.06 -2.85 -18.63
CA TYR A 116 16.11 -1.88 -18.09
C TYR A 116 16.64 -1.23 -16.81
N VAL A 117 17.13 -2.01 -15.84
CA VAL A 117 17.71 -1.46 -14.59
C VAL A 117 18.90 -0.55 -14.91
N HIS A 118 19.75 -0.94 -15.86
CA HIS A 118 20.89 -0.14 -16.28
C HIS A 118 20.47 1.21 -16.89
N ALA A 119 19.39 1.27 -17.66
CA ALA A 119 18.87 2.53 -18.20
C ALA A 119 18.51 3.55 -17.11
N TYR A 120 18.10 3.09 -15.92
CA TYR A 120 17.83 3.95 -14.75
C TYR A 120 19.11 4.42 -14.03
N THR A 121 20.27 3.83 -14.32
CA THR A 121 21.57 4.27 -13.80
C THR A 121 22.28 5.26 -14.71
N LEU A 122 21.90 5.34 -15.99
CA LEU A 122 22.48 6.27 -16.96
C LEU A 122 21.77 7.62 -16.98
N ASN A 123 20.47 7.63 -16.68
CA ASN A 123 19.63 8.81 -16.82
C ASN A 123 19.63 9.67 -15.54
N TRP A 124 20.10 10.91 -15.66
CA TRP A 124 20.15 11.89 -14.55
C TRP A 124 18.82 12.07 -13.79
N VAL A 125 17.70 11.93 -14.48
CA VAL A 125 16.35 12.23 -13.95
C VAL A 125 15.81 11.13 -13.04
N TYR A 126 16.29 9.90 -13.21
CA TYR A 126 15.79 8.75 -12.48
C TYR A 126 16.76 8.33 -11.38
N ARG A 127 16.21 7.77 -10.30
CA ARG A 127 17.02 7.06 -9.29
C ARG A 127 17.16 5.59 -9.70
N PRO A 128 18.23 4.89 -9.27
CA PRO A 128 18.35 3.46 -9.47
C PRO A 128 17.24 2.71 -8.72
N HIS A 129 16.91 1.52 -9.20
CA HIS A 129 16.03 0.61 -8.48
C HIS A 129 16.74 0.13 -7.21
N GLY A 130 16.15 0.38 -6.05
CA GLY A 130 16.67 -0.05 -4.74
C GLY A 130 16.35 -1.52 -4.44
N ALA A 131 16.29 -2.38 -5.47
CA ALA A 131 15.97 -3.79 -5.36
C ALA A 131 16.91 -4.63 -6.22
N SER A 132 17.40 -5.75 -5.66
CA SER A 132 18.06 -6.83 -6.38
C SER A 132 17.08 -7.99 -6.55
N ILE A 133 17.23 -8.74 -7.64
CA ILE A 133 16.36 -9.88 -7.96
C ILE A 133 17.19 -11.14 -8.25
N LEU A 134 16.69 -12.28 -7.78
CA LEU A 134 17.15 -13.62 -8.13
C LEU A 134 16.10 -14.27 -9.02
N ILE A 135 16.50 -14.72 -10.20
CA ILE A 135 15.62 -15.35 -11.17
C ILE A 135 16.02 -16.83 -11.26
N GLY A 136 15.13 -17.70 -10.81
CA GLY A 136 15.24 -19.15 -10.99
C GLY A 136 14.39 -19.58 -12.18
N SER A 137 15.00 -20.27 -13.14
CA SER A 137 14.29 -20.79 -14.31
C SER A 137 14.66 -22.23 -14.59
N LEU A 138 13.68 -23.05 -14.95
CA LEU A 138 13.86 -24.42 -15.40
C LEU A 138 12.88 -24.73 -16.53
N ASN A 139 13.39 -24.82 -17.76
CA ASN A 139 12.59 -25.24 -18.92
C ASN A 139 12.93 -26.68 -19.32
N PRO A 140 12.01 -27.64 -19.11
CA PRO A 140 12.19 -29.02 -19.55
C PRO A 140 12.08 -29.16 -21.08
N GLU A 141 11.29 -28.31 -21.75
CA GLU A 141 11.05 -28.36 -23.21
C GLU A 141 12.30 -28.00 -24.02
N ASP A 142 13.17 -27.14 -23.49
CA ASP A 142 14.44 -26.73 -24.12
C ASP A 142 15.60 -27.70 -23.83
N GLY A 143 15.40 -28.71 -22.97
CA GLY A 143 16.50 -29.54 -22.43
C GLY A 143 17.49 -28.76 -21.56
N SER A 144 17.11 -27.57 -21.09
CA SER A 144 17.98 -26.65 -20.39
C SER A 144 18.20 -27.07 -18.94
N ALA A 145 19.46 -27.00 -18.47
CA ALA A 145 19.79 -27.23 -17.08
C ALA A 145 19.14 -26.14 -16.19
N PRO A 146 18.80 -26.45 -14.92
CA PRO A 146 18.36 -25.45 -13.96
C PRO A 146 19.33 -24.26 -13.94
N CYS A 147 18.78 -23.03 -13.94
CA CYS A 147 19.57 -21.82 -13.94
C CYS A 147 19.10 -20.84 -12.87
N LEU A 148 20.07 -20.20 -12.20
CA LEU A 148 19.83 -19.11 -11.27
C LEU A 148 20.63 -17.88 -11.73
N TYR A 149 19.93 -16.77 -11.96
CA TYR A 149 20.51 -15.48 -12.33
C TYR A 149 20.28 -14.45 -11.22
N CYS A 150 21.22 -13.53 -11.03
CA CYS A 150 21.08 -12.39 -10.14
C CYS A 150 21.23 -11.09 -10.92
N VAL A 151 20.30 -10.15 -10.72
CA VAL A 151 20.39 -8.79 -11.25
C VAL A 151 20.52 -7.82 -10.07
N GLU A 152 21.56 -6.99 -10.10
CA GLU A 152 21.85 -5.99 -9.06
C GLU A 152 21.37 -4.58 -9.49
N PRO A 153 21.24 -3.61 -8.55
CA PRO A 153 20.82 -2.23 -8.84
C PRO A 153 21.70 -1.49 -9.85
N SER A 154 22.91 -1.98 -10.10
CA SER A 154 23.85 -1.49 -11.11
C SER A 154 23.46 -1.87 -12.54
N GLY A 155 22.55 -2.84 -12.71
CA GLY A 155 22.25 -3.46 -13.99
C GLY A 155 23.21 -4.59 -14.37
N SER A 156 24.09 -5.04 -13.47
CA SER A 156 24.87 -6.27 -13.69
C SER A 156 23.96 -7.50 -13.61
N CYS A 157 24.15 -8.44 -14.53
CA CYS A 157 23.48 -9.74 -14.52
C CYS A 157 24.52 -10.86 -14.55
N SER A 158 24.45 -11.76 -13.58
CA SER A 158 25.40 -12.87 -13.42
C SER A 158 24.68 -14.18 -13.09
N LYS A 159 25.18 -15.29 -13.63
CA LYS A 159 24.67 -16.64 -13.38
C LYS A 159 25.42 -17.28 -12.21
N TYR A 160 24.71 -17.93 -11.30
CA TYR A 160 25.27 -18.55 -10.09
C TYR A 160 24.73 -19.97 -9.86
N PHE A 161 25.50 -20.81 -9.17
CA PHE A 161 25.02 -22.10 -8.65
C PHE A 161 24.26 -21.93 -7.31
N GLY A 162 24.61 -20.91 -6.55
CA GLY A 162 23.87 -20.49 -5.37
C GLY A 162 24.27 -19.07 -5.03
N TYR A 163 23.31 -18.24 -4.61
CA TYR A 163 23.59 -16.85 -4.28
C TYR A 163 22.68 -16.35 -3.16
N ALA A 164 23.17 -15.35 -2.42
CA ALA A 164 22.44 -14.72 -1.33
C ALA A 164 22.49 -13.19 -1.44
N LEU A 165 21.37 -12.55 -1.08
CA LEU A 165 21.12 -11.12 -1.07
C LEU A 165 20.57 -10.70 0.30
N GLY A 166 20.65 -9.40 0.61
CA GLY A 166 20.12 -8.83 1.86
C GLY A 166 21.15 -8.78 2.98
N LYS A 167 20.67 -8.47 4.19
CA LYS A 167 21.50 -8.21 5.37
C LYS A 167 22.40 -9.38 5.74
N GLY A 168 21.88 -10.60 5.65
CA GLY A 168 22.59 -11.84 5.98
C GLY A 168 23.49 -12.41 4.87
N LYS A 169 23.68 -11.71 3.74
CA LYS A 169 24.29 -12.29 2.53
C LYS A 169 25.67 -12.92 2.74
N GLN A 170 26.54 -12.34 3.58
CA GLN A 170 27.91 -12.83 3.77
C GLN A 170 27.97 -14.15 4.55
N ALA A 171 27.16 -14.26 5.61
CA ALA A 171 27.03 -15.49 6.38
C ALA A 171 26.36 -16.59 5.53
N ALA A 172 25.28 -16.24 4.82
CA ALA A 172 24.60 -17.17 3.91
C ALA A 172 25.52 -17.70 2.80
N LYS A 173 26.34 -16.84 2.16
CA LYS A 173 27.30 -17.27 1.12
C LYS A 173 28.28 -18.32 1.64
N THR A 174 28.83 -18.12 2.83
CA THR A 174 29.77 -19.07 3.47
C THR A 174 29.13 -20.45 3.68
N GLU A 175 27.86 -20.51 4.07
CA GLU A 175 27.16 -21.79 4.24
C GLU A 175 26.77 -22.44 2.90
N ILE A 176 26.35 -21.64 1.91
CA ILE A 176 26.02 -22.15 0.57
C ILE A 176 27.25 -22.78 -0.10
N GLU A 177 28.44 -22.21 0.08
CA GLU A 177 29.70 -22.75 -0.45
C GLU A 177 30.06 -24.14 0.13
N LYS A 178 29.67 -24.42 1.39
CA LYS A 178 29.89 -25.74 2.03
C LYS A 178 28.97 -26.83 1.48
N ILE A 179 27.78 -26.46 1.02
CA ILE A 179 26.67 -27.37 0.71
C ILE A 179 26.68 -27.80 -0.77
N LYS A 180 27.49 -27.16 -1.65
CA LYS A 180 27.62 -27.46 -3.09
C LYS A 180 26.28 -27.79 -3.77
N PRO A 181 25.48 -26.77 -4.11
CA PRO A 181 24.09 -26.96 -4.54
C PRO A 181 23.93 -27.81 -5.81
N SER A 182 24.94 -27.88 -6.69
CA SER A 182 24.89 -28.62 -7.96
C SER A 182 24.73 -30.15 -7.84
N GLU A 183 25.03 -30.74 -6.67
CA GLU A 183 24.98 -32.19 -6.46
C GLU A 183 23.70 -32.65 -5.73
N LEU A 184 22.97 -31.69 -5.14
CA LEU A 184 21.81 -31.94 -4.29
C LEU A 184 20.51 -32.09 -5.07
N THR A 185 19.57 -32.85 -4.49
CA THR A 185 18.17 -32.86 -4.93
C THR A 185 17.43 -31.62 -4.40
N CYS A 186 16.31 -31.25 -5.04
CA CYS A 186 15.49 -30.11 -4.61
C CYS A 186 14.94 -30.28 -3.19
N GLN A 187 14.64 -31.51 -2.75
CA GLN A 187 14.13 -31.79 -1.41
C GLN A 187 15.21 -31.58 -0.33
N GLU A 188 16.42 -32.06 -0.58
CA GLU A 188 17.56 -31.83 0.32
C GLU A 188 17.92 -30.34 0.35
N ALA A 189 17.93 -29.70 -0.81
CA ALA A 189 18.21 -28.27 -0.92
C ALA A 189 17.17 -27.40 -0.22
N LEU A 190 15.90 -27.81 -0.17
CA LEU A 190 14.86 -27.15 0.61
C LEU A 190 15.20 -27.12 2.11
N PHE A 191 15.63 -28.27 2.65
CA PHE A 191 16.03 -28.38 4.06
C PHE A 191 17.26 -27.52 4.36
N HIS A 192 18.26 -27.54 3.46
CA HIS A 192 19.43 -26.69 3.58
C HIS A 192 19.09 -25.20 3.47
N ALA A 193 18.21 -24.80 2.55
CA ALA A 193 17.75 -23.43 2.40
C ALA A 193 17.08 -22.91 3.69
N ALA A 194 16.16 -23.68 4.27
CA ALA A 194 15.51 -23.33 5.53
C ALA A 194 16.50 -23.24 6.69
N LYS A 195 17.46 -24.18 6.78
CA LYS A 195 18.52 -24.18 7.80
C LYS A 195 19.41 -22.94 7.71
N ILE A 196 19.85 -22.57 6.50
CA ILE A 196 20.70 -21.40 6.28
C ILE A 196 19.95 -20.13 6.68
N LEU A 197 18.68 -19.97 6.25
CA LEU A 197 17.89 -18.79 6.60
C LEU A 197 17.65 -18.68 8.12
N HIS A 198 17.47 -19.81 8.81
CA HIS A 198 17.33 -19.83 10.27
C HIS A 198 18.64 -19.45 10.99
N GLN A 199 19.79 -19.95 10.52
CA GLN A 199 21.11 -19.66 11.11
C GLN A 199 21.57 -18.21 10.88
N VAL A 200 21.17 -17.63 9.76
CA VAL A 200 21.56 -16.27 9.37
C VAL A 200 20.64 -15.20 9.98
N HIS A 201 19.52 -15.62 10.58
CA HIS A 201 18.66 -14.72 11.33
C HIS A 201 19.40 -14.10 12.52
N ASP A 202 19.23 -12.80 12.70
CA ASP A 202 19.96 -12.01 13.70
C ASP A 202 19.24 -12.11 15.05
N GLU A 203 19.77 -12.91 15.98
CA GLU A 203 19.18 -13.19 17.32
C GLU A 203 18.91 -11.92 18.15
N ASN A 204 19.53 -10.79 17.79
CA ASN A 204 19.49 -9.53 18.54
C ASN A 204 18.21 -8.68 18.36
N LYS A 205 17.14 -9.20 17.75
CA LYS A 205 15.85 -8.49 17.67
C LYS A 205 14.69 -9.47 17.88
N ASP A 206 13.87 -9.22 18.89
CA ASP A 206 12.58 -9.88 19.17
C ASP A 206 11.50 -9.61 18.07
N LYS A 207 11.85 -9.75 16.79
CA LYS A 207 10.93 -9.61 15.65
C LYS A 207 10.71 -10.99 15.06
N GLU A 208 9.47 -11.46 15.16
CA GLU A 208 9.02 -12.66 14.47
C GLU A 208 9.36 -12.55 12.96
N TYR A 209 9.78 -13.65 12.35
CA TYR A 209 10.06 -13.71 10.92
C TYR A 209 9.34 -14.90 10.29
N GLU A 210 9.01 -14.74 9.02
CA GLU A 210 8.36 -15.75 8.20
C GLU A 210 9.33 -16.21 7.12
N LEU A 211 9.37 -17.51 6.83
CA LEU A 211 10.16 -18.07 5.74
C LEU A 211 9.27 -18.35 4.55
N GLU A 212 9.54 -17.68 3.43
CA GLU A 212 8.89 -17.95 2.16
C GLU A 212 9.85 -18.77 1.30
N VAL A 213 9.47 -20.00 0.95
CA VAL A 213 10.29 -20.88 0.11
C VAL A 213 9.46 -21.39 -1.06
N THR A 214 10.06 -21.35 -2.25
CA THR A 214 9.48 -21.84 -3.49
C THR A 214 10.49 -22.71 -4.21
N TRP A 215 10.00 -23.60 -5.06
CA TRP A 215 10.85 -24.42 -5.91
C TRP A 215 10.29 -24.53 -7.32
N ILE A 216 11.15 -24.96 -8.24
CA ILE A 216 10.79 -25.41 -9.58
C ILE A 216 11.50 -26.75 -9.75
N CYS A 217 10.76 -27.84 -9.77
CA CYS A 217 11.31 -29.19 -9.82
C CYS A 217 10.38 -30.14 -10.60
N PRO A 218 10.85 -31.34 -10.97
CA PRO A 218 10.02 -32.37 -11.60
C PRO A 218 8.79 -32.74 -10.76
N GLN A 219 8.86 -32.59 -9.44
CA GLN A 219 7.76 -32.90 -8.51
C GLN A 219 6.66 -31.83 -8.52
N SER A 220 6.96 -30.62 -9.02
CA SER A 220 5.99 -29.54 -9.22
C SER A 220 5.52 -29.46 -10.68
N ASP A 221 5.70 -30.54 -11.46
CA ASP A 221 5.48 -30.58 -12.92
C ASP A 221 6.21 -29.43 -13.66
N PHE A 222 7.38 -29.02 -13.16
CA PHE A 222 8.15 -27.87 -13.66
C PHE A 222 7.43 -26.52 -13.57
N ILE A 223 6.35 -26.46 -12.78
CA ILE A 223 5.63 -25.23 -12.46
C ILE A 223 6.23 -24.63 -11.19
N HIS A 224 6.43 -23.31 -11.19
CA HIS A 224 6.82 -22.57 -9.98
C HIS A 224 5.74 -22.70 -8.92
N GLN A 225 6.10 -23.34 -7.80
CA GLN A 225 5.18 -23.61 -6.71
C GLN A 225 5.78 -23.22 -5.37
N GLN A 226 4.92 -22.67 -4.50
CA GLN A 226 5.25 -22.41 -3.11
C GLN A 226 5.14 -23.70 -2.29
N VAL A 227 6.11 -23.96 -1.41
CA VAL A 227 6.16 -25.20 -0.63
C VAL A 227 5.44 -25.00 0.71
N GLU A 228 4.30 -25.64 0.90
CA GLU A 228 3.46 -25.51 2.12
C GLU A 228 4.05 -26.22 3.35
N TYR A 229 4.96 -27.18 3.19
CA TYR A 229 5.43 -28.05 4.28
C TYR A 229 6.24 -27.31 5.38
N ALA A 230 6.71 -26.09 5.13
CA ALA A 230 7.36 -25.25 6.14
C ALA A 230 6.36 -24.50 7.05
N ALA A 231 5.07 -24.49 6.73
CA ALA A 231 4.04 -23.72 7.44
C ALA A 231 3.50 -24.40 8.72
N LYS A 232 3.77 -25.70 8.94
CA LYS A 232 3.22 -26.49 10.07
C LYS A 232 3.82 -26.17 11.46
N ALA A 233 4.75 -25.21 11.57
CA ALA A 233 5.37 -24.83 12.84
C ALA A 233 4.85 -23.51 13.44
N VAL A 234 3.90 -22.83 12.80
CA VAL A 234 3.37 -21.55 13.31
C VAL A 234 1.84 -21.54 13.19
N ASP A 235 1.20 -22.42 13.96
CA ASP A 235 -0.25 -22.36 14.20
C ASP A 235 -0.54 -21.21 15.16
N ASN A 236 -1.18 -20.16 14.64
CA ASN A 236 -2.32 -19.42 15.22
C ASN A 236 -2.35 -17.99 14.68
N SER A 237 -3.02 -17.78 13.53
CA SER A 237 -3.96 -16.66 13.28
C SER A 237 -4.22 -16.47 11.78
N GLY A 238 -5.43 -16.82 11.36
CA GLY A 238 -6.24 -15.99 10.47
C GLY A 238 -5.82 -15.79 9.01
N THR A 239 -6.40 -16.60 8.11
CA THR A 239 -5.91 -16.81 6.73
C THR A 239 -6.89 -16.34 5.65
N ALA A 240 -6.38 -15.79 4.54
CA ALA A 240 -7.12 -15.67 3.28
C ALA A 240 -6.83 -16.89 2.39
N ILE A 241 -7.87 -17.55 1.87
CA ILE A 241 -7.80 -18.85 1.20
C ILE A 241 -8.44 -18.73 -0.19
N GLY A 242 -7.77 -19.22 -1.24
CA GLY A 242 -8.36 -19.44 -2.56
C GLY A 242 -8.42 -20.93 -2.87
N LEU A 243 -9.62 -21.49 -2.99
CA LEU A 243 -9.83 -22.93 -3.26
C LEU A 243 -10.39 -23.11 -4.67
N CYS A 244 -9.78 -23.98 -5.47
CA CYS A 244 -10.28 -24.39 -6.77
C CYS A 244 -11.11 -25.68 -6.60
N CYS A 245 -12.39 -25.63 -6.98
CA CYS A 245 -13.33 -26.76 -6.93
C CYS A 245 -13.66 -27.24 -8.36
N LYS A 246 -14.21 -28.45 -8.52
CA LYS A 246 -14.55 -29.02 -9.85
C LYS A 246 -15.47 -28.14 -10.70
N ASP A 247 -16.31 -27.32 -10.07
CA ASP A 247 -17.33 -26.50 -10.74
C ASP A 247 -17.08 -24.98 -10.62
N GLY A 248 -15.95 -24.54 -10.03
CA GLY A 248 -15.62 -23.11 -9.87
C GLY A 248 -14.52 -22.80 -8.86
N VAL A 249 -14.20 -21.51 -8.68
CA VAL A 249 -13.14 -21.02 -7.76
C VAL A 249 -13.77 -20.20 -6.62
N VAL A 250 -13.41 -20.52 -5.37
CA VAL A 250 -13.86 -19.81 -4.16
C VAL A 250 -12.70 -19.00 -3.60
N LEU A 251 -12.88 -17.69 -3.52
CA LEU A 251 -11.92 -16.77 -2.90
C LEU A 251 -12.48 -16.32 -1.55
N GLY A 252 -11.70 -16.47 -0.50
CA GLY A 252 -12.03 -16.07 0.87
C GLY A 252 -10.91 -15.26 1.48
N VAL A 253 -11.23 -14.20 2.21
CA VAL A 253 -10.25 -13.39 2.93
C VAL A 253 -10.75 -13.28 4.37
N GLU A 254 -9.94 -13.65 5.35
CA GLU A 254 -10.32 -13.42 6.74
C GLU A 254 -10.35 -11.91 7.03
N LYS A 255 -11.38 -11.49 7.74
CA LYS A 255 -11.74 -10.09 7.96
C LYS A 255 -11.52 -9.73 9.43
N LEU A 256 -10.28 -9.40 9.77
CA LEU A 256 -9.97 -8.80 11.06
C LEU A 256 -10.45 -7.34 11.08
N LEU A 257 -11.50 -7.07 11.85
CA LEU A 257 -12.02 -5.73 12.15
C LEU A 257 -11.00 -5.00 13.04
N ALA A 258 -10.13 -4.18 12.43
CA ALA A 258 -9.18 -3.33 13.16
C ALA A 258 -9.86 -2.28 14.05
N SER A 259 -11.16 -2.07 13.85
CA SER A 259 -12.05 -1.30 14.71
C SER A 259 -13.43 -1.91 14.59
N LYS A 260 -14.23 -1.89 15.67
CA LYS A 260 -15.66 -2.24 15.63
C LYS A 260 -16.45 -1.36 14.65
N MET A 261 -15.84 -0.29 14.14
CA MET A 261 -16.38 0.72 13.22
C MET A 261 -15.99 0.54 11.75
N LEU A 262 -15.57 -0.65 11.31
CA LEU A 262 -15.42 -0.96 9.88
C LEU A 262 -16.70 -1.64 9.35
N VAL A 263 -17.28 -1.14 8.24
CA VAL A 263 -18.48 -1.77 7.66
C VAL A 263 -18.17 -3.20 7.19
N PRO A 264 -18.92 -4.21 7.65
CA PRO A 264 -18.77 -5.56 7.15
C PRO A 264 -19.16 -5.64 5.66
N GLY A 265 -18.19 -5.53 4.76
CA GLY A 265 -18.36 -5.85 3.32
C GLY A 265 -17.61 -4.91 2.39
N THR A 266 -17.02 -3.85 2.93
CA THR A 266 -16.59 -2.70 2.16
C THR A 266 -15.09 -2.65 1.89
N ASN A 267 -14.31 -3.37 2.68
CA ASN A 267 -12.95 -3.71 2.32
C ASN A 267 -13.03 -4.90 1.34
N LYS A 268 -13.42 -4.60 0.08
CA LYS A 268 -13.40 -5.60 -1.00
C LYS A 268 -11.95 -5.94 -1.27
N ARG A 269 -11.45 -6.91 -0.52
CA ARG A 269 -10.18 -7.58 -0.79
C ARG A 269 -10.37 -8.73 -1.77
N ILE A 270 -11.52 -8.81 -2.43
CA ILE A 270 -11.84 -9.76 -3.49
C ILE A 270 -12.49 -8.92 -4.60
N TYR A 271 -11.82 -8.86 -5.74
CA TYR A 271 -12.23 -8.15 -6.94
C TYR A 271 -12.64 -9.19 -7.98
N ALA A 272 -13.86 -9.12 -8.49
CA ALA A 272 -14.20 -9.84 -9.73
C ALA A 272 -13.64 -9.01 -10.89
N ILE A 273 -12.60 -9.51 -11.52
CA ILE A 273 -11.93 -8.84 -12.66
C ILE A 273 -12.72 -9.09 -13.94
N ASP A 274 -13.31 -10.30 -14.08
CA ASP A 274 -14.16 -10.71 -15.20
C ASP A 274 -15.19 -11.76 -14.71
N LYS A 275 -16.16 -12.17 -15.56
CA LYS A 275 -17.13 -13.25 -15.27
C LYS A 275 -16.46 -14.54 -14.78
N HIS A 276 -15.19 -14.76 -15.13
CA HIS A 276 -14.44 -15.97 -14.79
C HIS A 276 -13.19 -15.74 -13.91
N ILE A 277 -12.88 -14.51 -13.49
CA ILE A 277 -11.61 -14.19 -12.79
C ILE A 277 -11.87 -13.35 -11.54
N GLY A 278 -11.32 -13.79 -10.40
CA GLY A 278 -11.32 -13.04 -9.15
C GLY A 278 -9.90 -12.84 -8.57
N MET A 279 -9.66 -11.73 -7.87
CA MET A 279 -8.36 -11.34 -7.31
C MET A 279 -8.48 -10.88 -5.86
N ALA A 280 -7.53 -11.24 -4.99
CA ALA A 280 -7.48 -10.76 -3.61
C ALA A 280 -6.16 -10.07 -3.22
N VAL A 281 -6.22 -8.97 -2.44
CA VAL A 281 -5.08 -8.04 -2.23
C VAL A 281 -4.89 -7.63 -0.76
N ALA A 282 -3.65 -7.55 -0.26
CA ALA A 282 -3.25 -7.01 1.05
C ALA A 282 -1.84 -6.32 1.03
N GLY A 283 -1.60 -5.31 1.89
CA GLY A 283 -0.27 -4.71 2.16
C GLY A 283 -0.28 -3.21 2.55
N LEU A 284 0.73 -2.75 3.31
CA LEU A 284 0.89 -1.37 3.83
C LEU A 284 2.30 -0.81 3.50
N VAL A 285 2.43 0.49 3.21
CA VAL A 285 3.65 1.14 2.65
C VAL A 285 4.21 2.20 3.59
N ALA A 286 5.54 2.25 3.77
CA ALA A 286 6.24 3.40 4.35
C ALA A 286 7.47 3.77 3.49
N LEU A 287 7.48 5.01 2.98
CA LEU A 287 8.57 5.67 2.24
C LEU A 287 8.82 7.02 2.91
N ALA A 288 10.08 7.43 3.13
CA ALA A 288 10.40 8.64 3.91
C ALA A 288 9.75 9.95 3.36
N GLN A 289 9.63 10.11 2.04
CA GLN A 289 8.92 11.27 1.45
C GLN A 289 7.42 11.24 1.72
N VAL A 290 6.81 10.06 1.75
CA VAL A 290 5.41 9.86 2.11
C VAL A 290 5.20 10.14 3.60
N GLU A 291 6.17 9.81 4.46
CA GLU A 291 6.14 10.16 5.88
C GLU A 291 6.17 11.69 6.10
N TYR A 292 6.94 12.44 5.31
CA TYR A 292 6.90 13.91 5.38
C TYR A 292 5.57 14.50 4.89
N ALA A 293 4.99 13.91 3.84
CA ALA A 293 3.66 14.30 3.36
C ALA A 293 2.56 13.97 4.39
N ALA A 294 2.65 12.80 5.05
CA ALA A 294 1.78 12.43 6.16
C ALA A 294 1.95 13.36 7.37
N LYS A 295 3.19 13.78 7.69
CA LYS A 295 3.44 14.82 8.71
C LYS A 295 2.82 16.16 8.35
N ALA A 296 2.74 16.53 7.06
CA ALA A 296 2.05 17.75 6.63
C ALA A 296 0.54 17.67 6.90
N VAL A 297 -0.06 16.48 6.74
CA VAL A 297 -1.45 16.21 7.14
C VAL A 297 -1.59 16.29 8.65
N ASP A 298 -0.70 15.64 9.40
CA ASP A 298 -0.73 15.61 10.87
C ASP A 298 -0.47 16.97 11.52
N ASN A 299 0.13 17.93 10.80
CA ASN A 299 0.30 19.30 11.29
C ASN A 299 -0.87 20.22 10.91
N SER A 300 -1.89 19.70 10.23
CA SER A 300 -3.07 20.47 9.82
C SER A 300 -4.24 20.31 10.79
N GLY A 301 -5.21 21.24 10.72
CA GLY A 301 -6.45 21.18 11.50
C GLY A 301 -7.23 19.88 11.29
N THR A 302 -7.98 19.48 12.32
CA THR A 302 -8.60 18.16 12.39
C THR A 302 -9.82 18.07 11.47
N ALA A 303 -9.92 16.98 10.70
CA ALA A 303 -11.08 16.67 9.88
C ALA A 303 -11.66 15.33 10.31
N ILE A 304 -12.97 15.25 10.48
CA ILE A 304 -13.71 14.05 10.85
C ILE A 304 -14.81 13.75 9.84
N GLY A 305 -15.12 12.47 9.69
CA GLY A 305 -16.31 12.02 8.99
C GLY A 305 -17.01 10.96 9.80
N LEU A 306 -18.35 11.03 9.85
CA LEU A 306 -19.23 10.07 10.52
C LEU A 306 -20.28 9.57 9.52
N CYS A 307 -20.40 8.27 9.40
CA CYS A 307 -21.39 7.59 8.58
C CYS A 307 -22.53 7.10 9.48
N CYS A 308 -23.68 7.78 9.38
CA CYS A 308 -24.89 7.58 10.16
C CYS A 308 -25.80 6.52 9.51
N LYS A 309 -26.90 6.17 10.18
CA LYS A 309 -27.93 5.28 9.61
C LYS A 309 -28.61 5.90 8.38
N ASP A 310 -28.89 7.19 8.45
CA ASP A 310 -29.65 7.98 7.49
C ASP A 310 -28.76 8.86 6.60
N GLY A 311 -27.47 8.96 6.87
CA GLY A 311 -26.60 9.81 6.07
C GLY A 311 -25.13 9.86 6.45
N VAL A 312 -24.42 10.89 5.96
CA VAL A 312 -23.00 11.12 6.24
C VAL A 312 -22.79 12.55 6.70
N VAL A 313 -22.06 12.74 7.79
CA VAL A 313 -21.66 14.05 8.32
C VAL A 313 -20.15 14.19 8.15
N LEU A 314 -19.70 15.29 7.56
CA LEU A 314 -18.29 15.65 7.45
C LEU A 314 -18.06 16.96 8.21
N GLY A 315 -17.13 16.95 9.16
CA GLY A 315 -16.80 18.11 9.99
C GLY A 315 -15.31 18.42 9.90
N VAL A 316 -14.96 19.70 9.78
CA VAL A 316 -13.57 20.14 9.77
C VAL A 316 -13.41 21.33 10.71
N GLU A 317 -12.39 21.24 11.54
CA GLU A 317 -11.88 22.34 12.34
C GLU A 317 -11.03 23.25 11.44
N LYS A 318 -11.43 24.51 11.36
CA LYS A 318 -10.74 25.54 10.58
C LYS A 318 -10.12 26.57 11.50
N LEU A 319 -8.81 26.47 11.67
CA LEU A 319 -8.02 27.48 12.38
C LEU A 319 -8.05 28.81 11.62
N LEU A 320 -8.44 29.89 12.29
CA LEU A 320 -8.41 31.25 11.74
C LEU A 320 -6.98 31.78 11.79
N ALA A 321 -6.33 31.78 10.62
CA ALA A 321 -4.93 32.23 10.50
C ALA A 321 -4.76 33.74 10.70
N SER A 322 -5.79 34.53 10.42
CA SER A 322 -5.77 36.00 10.57
C SER A 322 -7.19 36.54 10.70
N LYS A 323 -7.36 37.55 11.57
CA LYS A 323 -8.62 38.31 11.71
C LYS A 323 -8.96 39.15 10.48
N MET A 324 -8.00 39.36 9.57
CA MET A 324 -8.21 40.04 8.28
C MET A 324 -8.78 39.11 7.20
N LEU A 325 -8.81 37.80 7.44
CA LEU A 325 -9.32 36.84 6.47
C LEU A 325 -10.85 36.89 6.48
N VAL A 326 -11.46 37.11 5.31
CA VAL A 326 -12.92 37.14 5.18
C VAL A 326 -13.48 35.75 5.54
N PRO A 327 -14.41 35.65 6.50
CA PRO A 327 -15.07 34.39 6.86
C PRO A 327 -15.59 33.64 5.63
N GLY A 328 -15.49 32.30 5.64
CA GLY A 328 -15.92 31.46 4.51
C GLY A 328 -14.97 31.34 3.30
N THR A 329 -13.87 32.10 3.22
CA THR A 329 -12.93 32.04 2.06
C THR A 329 -12.08 30.77 2.03
N ASN A 330 -11.66 30.29 3.20
CA ASN A 330 -10.83 29.09 3.34
C ASN A 330 -11.74 27.87 3.60
N LYS A 331 -12.19 27.22 2.51
CA LYS A 331 -13.04 26.02 2.55
C LYS A 331 -12.19 24.76 2.66
N ARG A 332 -12.56 23.86 3.56
CA ARG A 332 -11.95 22.53 3.69
C ARG A 332 -12.92 21.39 3.39
N ILE A 333 -14.18 21.72 3.14
CA ILE A 333 -15.15 20.78 2.61
C ILE A 333 -15.61 21.25 1.23
N TYR A 334 -15.66 20.31 0.29
CA TYR A 334 -16.00 20.56 -1.10
C TYR A 334 -17.13 19.64 -1.54
N ALA A 335 -18.16 20.21 -2.16
CA ALA A 335 -19.12 19.46 -2.95
C ALA A 335 -18.44 19.02 -4.26
N ILE A 336 -18.42 17.71 -4.51
CA ILE A 336 -17.86 17.12 -5.74
C ILE A 336 -18.99 16.88 -6.74
N ASP A 337 -20.04 16.21 -6.28
CA ASP A 337 -21.29 15.98 -7.01
C ASP A 337 -22.46 16.09 -6.02
N LYS A 338 -23.70 16.04 -6.50
CA LYS A 338 -24.89 16.18 -5.64
C LYS A 338 -24.89 15.20 -4.47
N HIS A 339 -24.48 13.96 -4.69
CA HIS A 339 -24.47 12.86 -3.73
C HIS A 339 -23.09 12.61 -3.08
N ILE A 340 -22.08 13.46 -3.35
CA ILE A 340 -20.70 13.27 -2.88
C ILE A 340 -20.11 14.56 -2.28
N GLY A 341 -19.76 14.48 -1.00
CA GLY A 341 -18.99 15.48 -0.27
C GLY A 341 -17.56 15.03 -0.01
N MET A 342 -16.63 15.98 0.02
CA MET A 342 -15.21 15.69 0.24
C MET A 342 -14.58 16.65 1.25
N ALA A 343 -14.11 16.13 2.38
CA ALA A 343 -13.40 16.87 3.42
C ALA A 343 -11.89 16.62 3.32
N VAL A 344 -11.08 17.66 3.53
CA VAL A 344 -9.62 17.60 3.30
C VAL A 344 -8.84 18.01 4.54
N ALA A 345 -7.74 17.29 4.80
CA ALA A 345 -6.74 17.63 5.80
C ALA A 345 -5.34 17.66 5.15
N GLY A 346 -4.50 18.60 5.58
CA GLY A 346 -3.16 18.84 5.03
C GLY A 346 -3.03 20.14 4.26
N LEU A 347 -2.14 20.15 3.27
CA LEU A 347 -1.86 21.33 2.46
C LEU A 347 -3.04 21.64 1.52
N VAL A 348 -3.68 22.80 1.74
CA VAL A 348 -4.89 23.21 1.00
C VAL A 348 -4.66 23.29 -0.51
N ALA A 349 -3.46 23.68 -0.96
CA ALA A 349 -3.14 23.74 -2.39
C ALA A 349 -3.20 22.35 -3.06
N ASP A 350 -2.62 21.34 -2.43
CA ASP A 350 -2.65 19.96 -2.91
C ASP A 350 -4.07 19.41 -2.87
N ALA A 351 -4.79 19.69 -1.79
CA ALA A 351 -6.18 19.29 -1.66
C ALA A 351 -7.06 19.88 -2.78
N ARG A 352 -6.87 21.15 -3.16
CA ARG A 352 -7.61 21.77 -4.28
C ARG A 352 -7.34 21.10 -5.62
N GLN A 353 -6.13 20.60 -5.85
CA GLN A 353 -5.83 19.84 -7.06
C GLN A 353 -6.59 18.50 -7.07
N LEU A 354 -6.62 17.81 -5.94
CA LEU A 354 -7.35 16.56 -5.80
C LEU A 354 -8.88 16.77 -5.89
N VAL A 355 -9.41 17.89 -5.37
CA VAL A 355 -10.82 18.31 -5.57
C VAL A 355 -11.12 18.52 -7.05
N LYS A 356 -10.24 19.21 -7.78
CA LYS A 356 -10.41 19.46 -9.20
C LYS A 356 -10.43 18.14 -9.98
N LEU A 357 -9.47 17.26 -9.71
CA LEU A 357 -9.42 15.92 -10.30
C LEU A 357 -10.68 15.12 -9.99
N ALA A 358 -11.15 15.14 -8.74
CA ALA A 358 -12.36 14.42 -8.34
C ALA A 358 -13.60 14.87 -9.12
N ARG A 359 -13.75 16.19 -9.34
CA ARG A 359 -14.84 16.75 -10.15
C ARG A 359 -14.73 16.35 -11.61
N GLU A 360 -13.54 16.46 -12.19
CA GLU A 360 -13.28 16.04 -13.58
C GLU A 360 -13.60 14.55 -13.78
N GLN A 361 -13.20 13.69 -12.85
CA GLN A 361 -13.47 12.26 -12.90
C GLN A 361 -14.96 11.94 -12.74
N ALA A 362 -15.69 12.66 -11.88
CA ALA A 362 -17.13 12.50 -11.74
C ALA A 362 -17.89 12.94 -13.00
N GLU A 363 -17.49 14.06 -13.60
CA GLU A 363 -18.10 14.60 -14.81
C GLU A 363 -17.80 13.73 -16.05
N GLU A 364 -16.55 13.29 -16.21
CA GLU A 364 -16.14 12.35 -17.26
C GLU A 364 -16.93 11.04 -17.16
N TRP A 365 -17.11 10.50 -15.94
CA TRP A 365 -17.88 9.29 -15.72
C TRP A 365 -19.33 9.45 -16.16
N LYS A 366 -19.97 10.55 -15.75
CA LYS A 366 -21.35 10.86 -16.12
C LYS A 366 -21.52 11.05 -17.62
N GLN A 367 -20.56 11.70 -18.29
CA GLN A 367 -20.59 11.85 -19.75
C GLN A 367 -20.44 10.50 -20.46
N ARG A 368 -19.60 9.61 -19.94
CA ARG A 368 -19.31 8.32 -20.58
C ARG A 368 -20.41 7.27 -20.38
N TRP A 369 -21.00 7.23 -19.19
CA TRP A 369 -21.91 6.15 -18.79
C TRP A 369 -23.34 6.62 -18.54
N GLY A 370 -23.61 7.93 -18.46
CA GLY A 370 -24.94 8.48 -18.20
C GLY A 370 -25.40 8.38 -16.73
N GLU A 371 -24.62 7.73 -15.87
CA GLU A 371 -24.94 7.48 -14.46
C GLU A 371 -24.00 8.29 -13.53
N PRO A 372 -24.44 8.64 -12.31
CA PRO A 372 -23.57 9.26 -11.31
C PRO A 372 -22.45 8.30 -10.88
N ILE A 373 -21.23 8.83 -10.64
CA ILE A 373 -20.11 8.00 -10.19
C ILE A 373 -20.37 7.48 -8.76
N SER A 374 -20.07 6.21 -8.50
CA SER A 374 -20.08 5.67 -7.13
C SER A 374 -18.89 6.22 -6.32
N GLY A 375 -19.12 6.51 -5.04
CA GLY A 375 -18.07 6.99 -4.14
C GLY A 375 -16.86 6.05 -4.04
N MET A 376 -17.07 4.74 -4.23
CA MET A 376 -15.99 3.75 -4.30
C MET A 376 -15.10 3.99 -5.52
N CYS A 377 -15.69 4.06 -6.72
CA CYS A 377 -14.94 4.21 -7.96
C CYS A 377 -14.17 5.54 -8.00
N LEU A 378 -14.79 6.61 -7.51
CA LEU A 378 -14.14 7.91 -7.40
C LEU A 378 -12.91 7.85 -6.47
N SER A 379 -13.05 7.22 -5.30
CA SER A 379 -11.95 7.12 -4.32
C SER A 379 -10.75 6.34 -4.85
N GLU A 380 -10.97 5.26 -5.60
CA GLU A 380 -9.89 4.45 -6.20
C GLU A 380 -9.13 5.20 -7.28
N ARG A 381 -9.83 5.96 -8.13
CA ARG A 381 -9.22 6.79 -9.19
C ARG A 381 -8.31 7.86 -8.59
N ILE A 382 -8.75 8.53 -7.53
CA ILE A 382 -7.95 9.54 -6.83
C ILE A 382 -6.72 8.90 -6.18
N ALA A 383 -6.88 7.74 -5.55
CA ALA A 383 -5.76 7.03 -4.90
C ALA A 383 -4.66 6.61 -5.91
N ALA A 384 -5.06 6.11 -7.09
CA ALA A 384 -4.13 5.75 -8.16
C ALA A 384 -3.32 6.97 -8.65
N TYR A 385 -4.00 8.11 -8.79
CA TYR A 385 -3.33 9.37 -9.15
C TYR A 385 -2.31 9.80 -8.10
N VAL A 386 -2.70 9.80 -6.81
CA VAL A 386 -1.78 10.15 -5.70
C VAL A 386 -0.55 9.25 -5.69
N HIS A 387 -0.72 7.95 -5.96
CA HIS A 387 0.39 7.00 -6.01
C HIS A 387 1.42 7.31 -7.11
N ALA A 388 0.98 7.77 -8.30
CA ALA A 388 1.90 8.11 -9.39
C ALA A 388 2.91 9.21 -9.01
N TYR A 389 2.52 10.13 -8.13
CA TYR A 389 3.38 11.20 -7.60
C TYR A 389 4.37 10.71 -6.52
N THR A 390 4.23 9.49 -6.03
CA THR A 390 5.19 8.87 -5.11
C THR A 390 6.34 8.15 -5.83
N LEU A 391 6.19 7.86 -7.13
CA LEU A 391 7.16 7.12 -7.93
C LEU A 391 8.18 8.02 -8.65
N ASN A 392 7.80 9.26 -8.95
CA ASN A 392 8.58 10.19 -9.74
C ASN A 392 9.39 11.15 -8.85
N TRP A 393 10.72 11.17 -8.95
CA TRP A 393 11.58 12.04 -8.12
C TRP A 393 11.38 13.55 -8.38
N VAL A 394 10.94 13.92 -9.58
CA VAL A 394 10.67 15.33 -9.95
C VAL A 394 9.45 15.89 -9.22
N TYR A 395 8.50 15.02 -8.87
CA TYR A 395 7.26 15.43 -8.23
C TYR A 395 7.29 15.01 -6.76
N ARG A 396 6.89 15.92 -5.87
CA ARG A 396 6.69 15.55 -4.47
C ARG A 396 5.33 14.85 -4.30
N PRO A 397 5.19 13.93 -3.33
CA PRO A 397 3.88 13.42 -2.92
C PRO A 397 2.93 14.55 -2.49
N HIS A 398 1.62 14.31 -2.64
CA HIS A 398 0.60 15.22 -2.15
C HIS A 398 0.57 15.22 -0.62
N GLY A 399 0.76 16.37 0.01
CA GLY A 399 0.70 16.57 1.45
C GLY A 399 -0.73 16.75 1.96
N ALA A 400 -1.69 16.02 1.38
CA ALA A 400 -3.10 16.09 1.73
C ALA A 400 -3.73 14.70 1.81
N SER A 401 -4.51 14.46 2.86
CA SER A 401 -5.41 13.31 3.00
C SER A 401 -6.85 13.77 2.81
N ILE A 402 -7.69 12.87 2.31
CA ILE A 402 -9.05 13.21 1.90
C ILE A 402 -10.04 12.22 2.50
N LEU A 403 -11.16 12.73 3.02
CA LEU A 403 -12.36 11.97 3.36
C LEU A 403 -13.43 12.23 2.30
N ILE A 404 -14.02 11.17 1.75
CA ILE A 404 -15.08 11.22 0.74
C ILE A 404 -16.33 10.59 1.33
N GLY A 405 -17.36 11.40 1.58
CA GLY A 405 -18.68 10.96 2.00
C GLY A 405 -19.62 10.86 0.79
N SER A 406 -20.27 9.72 0.60
CA SER A 406 -21.25 9.55 -0.49
C SER A 406 -22.51 8.83 -0.03
N LEU A 407 -23.66 9.30 -0.49
CA LEU A 407 -24.96 8.67 -0.28
C LEU A 407 -25.82 8.87 -1.52
N ASN A 408 -26.07 7.79 -2.27
CA ASN A 408 -27.00 7.84 -3.40
C ASN A 408 -28.24 6.96 -3.09
N PRO A 409 -29.43 7.56 -2.88
CA PRO A 409 -30.67 6.82 -2.66
C PRO A 409 -31.13 6.05 -3.88
N GLU A 410 -30.84 6.55 -5.09
CA GLU A 410 -31.32 5.97 -6.37
C GLU A 410 -30.69 4.60 -6.65
N ASP A 411 -29.45 4.38 -6.18
CA ASP A 411 -28.73 3.11 -6.30
C ASP A 411 -29.09 2.09 -5.19
N GLY A 412 -29.96 2.46 -4.24
CA GLY A 412 -30.21 1.68 -3.02
C GLY A 412 -28.96 1.57 -2.11
N SER A 413 -27.98 2.46 -2.31
CA SER A 413 -26.69 2.40 -1.63
C SER A 413 -26.76 2.98 -0.23
N ALA A 414 -26.27 2.23 0.76
CA ALA A 414 -26.10 2.72 2.12
C ALA A 414 -25.09 3.88 2.15
N PRO A 415 -25.18 4.80 3.14
CA PRO A 415 -24.19 5.86 3.31
C PRO A 415 -22.76 5.28 3.42
N CYS A 416 -21.80 5.99 2.84
CA CYS A 416 -20.42 5.54 2.70
C CYS A 416 -19.42 6.65 3.02
N LEU A 417 -18.34 6.31 3.73
CA LEU A 417 -17.21 7.22 3.97
C LEU A 417 -15.88 6.56 3.61
N TYR A 418 -15.13 7.14 2.68
CA TYR A 418 -13.82 6.68 2.22
C TYR A 418 -12.71 7.64 2.64
N CYS A 419 -11.48 7.14 2.84
CA CYS A 419 -10.30 7.92 3.15
C CYS A 419 -9.18 7.58 2.16
N VAL A 420 -8.55 8.61 1.59
CA VAL A 420 -7.36 8.49 0.74
C VAL A 420 -6.18 9.19 1.42
N GLU A 421 -5.05 8.49 1.59
CA GLU A 421 -3.84 9.02 2.21
C GLU A 421 -2.75 9.39 1.19
N PRO A 422 -1.75 10.23 1.55
CA PRO A 422 -0.61 10.59 0.72
C PRO A 422 0.20 9.43 0.12
N SER A 423 0.06 8.23 0.67
CA SER A 423 0.68 7.00 0.17
C SER A 423 0.01 6.44 -1.10
N GLY A 424 -1.20 6.92 -1.41
CA GLY A 424 -2.10 6.31 -2.38
C GLY A 424 -2.92 5.15 -1.79
N SER A 425 -2.94 4.97 -0.46
CA SER A 425 -3.86 4.04 0.21
C SER A 425 -5.29 4.58 0.18
N CYS A 426 -6.28 3.70 -0.02
CA CYS A 426 -7.71 4.03 0.04
C CYS A 426 -8.42 3.05 0.99
N SER A 427 -9.24 3.53 1.92
CA SER A 427 -9.96 2.68 2.90
C SER A 427 -11.33 3.25 3.26
N LYS A 428 -12.34 2.39 3.47
CA LYS A 428 -13.70 2.81 3.89
C LYS A 428 -13.91 2.65 5.41
N TYR A 429 -14.60 3.59 6.05
CA TYR A 429 -14.83 3.65 7.51
C TYR A 429 -16.29 3.99 7.86
N PHE A 430 -16.78 3.63 9.06
CA PHE A 430 -18.00 4.23 9.61
C PHE A 430 -17.72 5.58 10.29
N GLY A 431 -16.50 5.79 10.77
CA GLY A 431 -16.06 7.06 11.31
C GLY A 431 -14.54 7.14 11.22
N TYR A 432 -14.00 8.28 10.79
CA TYR A 432 -12.55 8.46 10.70
C TYR A 432 -12.15 9.90 10.95
N ALA A 433 -10.93 10.08 11.49
CA ALA A 433 -10.33 11.37 11.74
C ALA A 433 -8.97 11.50 11.06
N LEU A 434 -8.69 12.69 10.55
CA LEU A 434 -7.45 13.13 9.92
C LEU A 434 -6.95 14.40 10.61
N GLY A 435 -5.65 14.67 10.51
CA GLY A 435 -5.02 15.88 11.06
C GLY A 435 -4.35 15.67 12.42
N LYS A 436 -3.98 16.78 13.06
CA LYS A 436 -3.24 16.79 14.33
C LYS A 436 -3.96 16.05 15.44
N GLY A 437 -5.26 16.26 15.55
CA GLY A 437 -6.12 15.68 16.56
C GLY A 437 -6.58 14.25 16.28
N LYS A 438 -6.07 13.59 15.23
CA LYS A 438 -6.62 12.30 14.76
C LYS A 438 -6.65 11.20 15.82
N GLN A 439 -5.67 11.15 16.73
CA GLN A 439 -5.57 10.07 17.71
C GLN A 439 -6.59 10.23 18.84
N ALA A 440 -6.75 11.46 19.35
CA ALA A 440 -7.78 11.79 20.35
C ALA A 440 -9.19 11.64 19.74
N ALA A 441 -9.40 12.18 18.55
CA ALA A 441 -10.67 12.06 17.83
C ALA A 441 -11.06 10.60 17.57
N LYS A 442 -10.11 9.73 17.18
CA LYS A 442 -10.38 8.30 16.97
C LYS A 442 -10.87 7.62 18.25
N THR A 443 -10.26 7.93 19.39
CA THR A 443 -10.66 7.37 20.69
C THR A 443 -12.10 7.74 21.05
N GLU A 444 -12.52 8.97 20.81
CA GLU A 444 -13.91 9.40 21.07
C GLU A 444 -14.90 8.84 20.06
N ILE A 445 -14.54 8.83 18.77
CA ILE A 445 -15.37 8.22 17.73
C ILE A 445 -15.57 6.72 18.04
N GLU A 446 -14.58 6.01 18.59
CA GLU A 446 -14.68 4.60 18.99
C GLU A 446 -15.65 4.33 20.15
N LYS A 447 -15.86 5.30 21.04
CA LYS A 447 -16.88 5.20 22.11
C LYS A 447 -18.29 5.32 21.54
N ILE A 448 -18.43 5.95 20.38
CA ILE A 448 -19.69 6.22 19.72
C ILE A 448 -19.93 5.13 18.68
N LYS A 449 -21.19 4.69 18.51
CA LYS A 449 -21.59 3.78 17.43
C LYS A 449 -22.25 4.57 16.30
N PRO A 450 -21.49 5.13 15.35
CA PRO A 450 -22.03 6.01 14.31
C PRO A 450 -23.12 5.35 13.45
N SER A 451 -23.08 4.04 13.25
CA SER A 451 -24.06 3.30 12.44
C SER A 451 -25.49 3.27 13.01
N GLU A 452 -25.66 3.50 14.31
CA GLU A 452 -26.96 3.47 15.00
C GLU A 452 -27.55 4.88 15.16
N LEU A 453 -26.74 5.92 14.98
CA LEU A 453 -27.12 7.32 15.18
C LEU A 453 -27.84 7.92 13.97
N THR A 454 -28.71 8.88 14.26
CA THR A 454 -29.28 9.79 13.26
C THR A 454 -28.28 10.89 12.88
N CYS A 455 -28.44 11.51 11.70
CA CYS A 455 -27.57 12.59 11.27
C CYS A 455 -27.54 13.79 12.23
N GLN A 456 -28.63 14.07 12.94
CA GLN A 456 -28.70 15.17 13.92
C GLN A 456 -27.92 14.84 15.20
N GLU A 457 -28.01 13.61 15.70
CA GLU A 457 -27.20 13.18 16.85
C GLU A 457 -25.72 13.11 16.48
N ALA A 458 -25.41 12.64 15.27
CA ALA A 458 -24.05 12.61 14.76
C ALA A 458 -23.46 14.01 14.55
N LEU A 459 -24.27 15.01 14.19
CA LEU A 459 -23.86 16.41 14.15
C LEU A 459 -23.41 16.90 15.53
N PHE A 460 -24.18 16.61 16.58
CA PHE A 460 -23.82 16.92 17.95
C PHE A 460 -22.52 16.23 18.38
N HIS A 461 -22.38 14.93 18.10
CA HIS A 461 -21.16 14.18 18.41
C HIS A 461 -19.94 14.70 17.61
N ALA A 462 -20.13 15.07 16.35
CA ALA A 462 -19.08 15.66 15.52
C ALA A 462 -18.61 17.00 16.11
N ALA A 463 -19.54 17.87 16.53
CA ALA A 463 -19.21 19.13 17.19
C ALA A 463 -18.48 18.90 18.53
N LYS A 464 -18.98 17.98 19.37
CA LYS A 464 -18.35 17.62 20.65
C LYS A 464 -16.91 17.13 20.47
N ILE A 465 -16.67 16.22 19.52
CA ILE A 465 -15.33 15.68 19.25
C ILE A 465 -14.41 16.78 18.74
N LEU A 466 -14.86 17.64 17.83
CA LEU A 466 -14.03 18.72 17.30
C LEU A 466 -13.71 19.79 18.36
N HIS A 467 -14.65 20.10 19.26
CA HIS A 467 -14.41 20.99 20.40
C HIS A 467 -13.40 20.39 21.39
N GLN A 468 -13.59 19.14 21.81
CA GLN A 468 -12.71 18.44 22.76
C GLN A 468 -11.27 18.33 22.23
N VAL A 469 -11.11 18.03 20.93
CA VAL A 469 -9.80 17.87 20.29
C VAL A 469 -9.12 19.23 20.02
N HIS A 470 -9.91 20.31 19.94
CA HIS A 470 -9.39 21.66 19.84
C HIS A 470 -8.84 22.17 21.19
N ASP A 471 -9.47 21.83 22.32
CA ASP A 471 -9.08 22.33 23.66
C ASP A 471 -7.65 21.96 24.08
N GLU A 472 -7.01 20.98 23.43
CA GLU A 472 -5.58 20.70 23.60
C GLU A 472 -4.65 21.78 23.00
N ASN A 473 -5.16 22.73 22.20
CA ASN A 473 -4.41 23.79 21.50
C ASN A 473 -4.91 25.21 21.85
N LYS A 474 -4.64 25.67 23.08
CA LYS A 474 -5.16 26.92 23.71
C LYS A 474 -4.90 28.30 23.02
N ASP A 475 -4.48 28.40 21.76
CA ASP A 475 -3.95 29.68 21.23
C ASP A 475 -4.58 30.24 19.93
N LYS A 476 -5.56 29.58 19.29
CA LYS A 476 -6.10 30.07 18.00
C LYS A 476 -7.63 29.96 17.91
N GLU A 477 -8.27 31.08 17.57
CA GLU A 477 -9.68 31.09 17.17
C GLU A 477 -9.89 30.09 16.01
N TYR A 478 -10.95 29.30 16.07
CA TYR A 478 -11.33 28.33 15.05
C TYR A 478 -12.81 28.46 14.70
N GLU A 479 -13.13 28.02 13.50
CA GLU A 479 -14.48 27.94 12.96
C GLU A 479 -14.75 26.46 12.66
N LEU A 480 -15.94 25.97 13.03
CA LEU A 480 -16.38 24.63 12.66
C LEU A 480 -17.09 24.70 11.30
N GLU A 481 -16.56 23.99 10.31
CA GLU A 481 -17.22 23.77 9.03
C GLU A 481 -17.81 22.36 9.04
N VAL A 482 -19.15 22.25 9.09
CA VAL A 482 -19.84 20.96 9.05
C VAL A 482 -20.79 20.89 7.86
N THR A 483 -20.75 19.77 7.16
CA THR A 483 -21.65 19.45 6.04
C THR A 483 -22.27 18.09 6.26
N TRP A 484 -23.38 17.85 5.60
CA TRP A 484 -24.06 16.57 5.67
C TRP A 484 -24.68 16.16 4.33
N ILE A 485 -24.98 14.87 4.23
CA ILE A 485 -25.83 14.29 3.20
C ILE A 485 -26.84 13.44 3.94
N CYS A 486 -28.09 13.87 4.00
CA CYS A 486 -29.14 13.22 4.80
C CYS A 486 -30.52 13.43 4.14
N PRO A 487 -31.60 12.79 4.63
CA PRO A 487 -32.93 12.99 4.09
C PRO A 487 -33.41 14.44 4.27
N GLN A 488 -32.93 15.14 5.30
CA GLN A 488 -33.23 16.56 5.54
C GLN A 488 -32.52 17.48 4.55
N SER A 489 -31.49 16.99 3.85
CA SER A 489 -30.81 17.70 2.77
C SER A 489 -31.26 17.28 1.38
N ASP A 490 -32.41 16.60 1.28
CA ASP A 490 -32.89 15.97 0.04
C ASP A 490 -31.81 15.06 -0.60
N PHE A 491 -30.96 14.45 0.22
CA PHE A 491 -29.81 13.65 -0.19
C PHE A 491 -28.76 14.40 -1.02
N ILE A 492 -28.77 15.72 -0.96
CA ILE A 492 -27.78 16.60 -1.58
C ILE A 492 -26.72 16.96 -0.53
N HIS A 493 -25.44 16.91 -0.92
CA HIS A 493 -24.35 17.42 -0.10
C HIS A 493 -24.46 18.93 0.05
N GLN A 494 -24.72 19.38 1.27
CA GLN A 494 -24.83 20.79 1.59
C GLN A 494 -24.28 21.10 2.98
N GLN A 495 -23.99 22.39 3.19
CA GLN A 495 -23.64 22.89 4.53
C GLN A 495 -24.83 22.77 5.47
N VAL A 496 -24.55 22.44 6.73
CA VAL A 496 -25.58 22.40 7.77
C VAL A 496 -26.12 23.81 7.98
N PRO A 497 -27.44 24.01 8.10
CA PRO A 497 -28.01 25.31 8.41
C PRO A 497 -27.39 25.90 9.70
N PRO A 498 -27.07 27.20 9.71
CA PRO A 498 -26.32 27.82 10.82
C PRO A 498 -27.04 27.73 12.16
N GLU A 499 -28.38 27.74 12.17
CA GLU A 499 -29.20 27.62 13.39
C GLU A 499 -29.00 26.26 14.07
N LEU A 500 -29.00 25.17 13.30
CA LEU A 500 -28.80 23.81 13.81
C LEU A 500 -27.36 23.55 14.24
N LEU A 501 -26.40 24.19 13.56
CA LEU A 501 -25.00 24.10 13.94
C LEU A 501 -24.75 24.79 15.29
N GLN A 502 -25.32 25.97 15.51
CA GLN A 502 -25.19 26.70 16.79
C GLN A 502 -25.80 25.92 17.96
N GLU A 503 -26.99 25.34 17.77
CA GLU A 503 -27.63 24.51 18.79
C GLU A 503 -26.77 23.27 19.15
N ALA A 504 -26.17 22.63 18.15
CA ALA A 504 -25.28 21.50 18.35
C ALA A 504 -23.99 21.89 19.08
N GLU A 505 -23.40 23.05 18.76
CA GLU A 505 -22.20 23.58 19.42
C GLU A 505 -22.46 23.95 20.89
N GLU A 506 -23.58 24.63 21.18
CA GLU A 506 -23.93 25.00 22.56
C GLU A 506 -24.16 23.76 23.44
N ARG A 507 -24.86 22.77 22.90
CA ARG A 507 -25.06 21.51 23.59
C ARG A 507 -23.74 20.79 23.81
N ALA A 508 -22.82 20.84 22.84
CA ALA A 508 -21.54 20.16 22.90
C ALA A 508 -20.63 20.76 23.97
N LYS A 509 -20.60 22.09 24.09
CA LYS A 509 -19.86 22.81 25.13
C LYS A 509 -20.37 22.48 26.53
N LYS A 510 -21.68 22.52 26.75
CA LYS A 510 -22.30 22.13 28.04
C LYS A 510 -21.91 20.71 28.45
N ALA A 511 -21.95 19.77 27.50
CA ALA A 511 -21.60 18.37 27.74
C ALA A 511 -20.08 18.11 27.90
N LEU A 512 -19.23 19.11 27.69
CA LEU A 512 -17.80 19.07 28.00
C LEU A 512 -17.53 19.71 29.37
N GLU A 513 -18.19 20.83 29.68
CA GLU A 513 -18.15 21.47 31.00
C GLU A 513 -18.60 20.51 32.11
N GLU A 514 -19.70 19.77 31.91
CA GLU A 514 -20.18 18.76 32.86
C GLU A 514 -19.20 17.58 33.06
N ALA A 515 -18.33 17.30 32.10
CA ALA A 515 -17.36 16.20 32.17
C ALA A 515 -16.02 16.59 32.79
N GLU A 516 -15.78 17.90 32.99
CA GLU A 516 -14.61 18.43 33.72
C GLU A 516 -14.88 18.60 35.22
N GLU A 517 -16.15 18.59 35.65
CA GLU A 517 -16.57 18.72 37.06
C GLU A 517 -16.63 17.38 37.83
N ASP A 518 -16.64 16.24 37.13
CA ASP A 518 -16.57 14.86 37.66
C ASP A 518 -15.14 14.29 37.64
#